data_AF-A0A6B0YRX6-F1
#
_entry.id   AF-A0A6B0YRX6-F1
#
_cell.length_a   1.000
_cell.length_b   1.000
_cell.length_c   1.000
_cell.angle_alpha   90.00
_cell.angle_beta   90.00
_cell.angle_gamma   90.00
#
_symmetry.space_group_name_H-M   'P 1'
#
loop_
_entity.id
_entity.type
_entity.pdbx_description
1 polymer ?
#
loop_
_entity_poly.entity_id
_entity_poly.type
_entity_poly.pdbx_seq_one_letter_code
_entity_poly.pdbx_strand_id
1 'polypeptide(L)'
;MIHFAGATHLILGIVGVILGALLVIWWTQQTGRWYAVFAGTLLFSMLLNVAAFYVFVVPPHSAGCIDLCPGRIGFPLPFATLSSAGRVQVFIGDFLLNLLLLWLLLFGGVVVWRILSDAIQLRERGLRFRLLSFVTFVLLSWGLLPRYFSPPAANVTGDELRLSVNARRAAESTYGVTGLWVHRLALEDIRYVPVEAPDIFGDIDKPQAQVCLRGYTYFYLPWRRYRVKLDKTGVTPLNFEELSLTGSCWLP
;
A
#
# COMPACT_ATOMS: atom_id res chain seq x y z
N MET A 1 12.28 -19.59 4.73
CA MET A 1 13.33 -18.55 4.75
C MET A 1 12.61 -17.22 4.63
N ILE A 2 12.81 -16.34 5.61
CA ILE A 2 12.20 -15.01 5.68
C ILE A 2 13.14 -14.06 4.92
N HIS A 3 12.67 -13.41 3.86
CA HIS A 3 13.52 -12.65 2.95
C HIS A 3 13.46 -11.14 3.17
N PHE A 4 12.28 -10.62 3.53
CA PHE A 4 12.10 -9.19 3.80
C PHE A 4 12.25 -8.85 5.27
N ALA A 5 12.01 -9.83 6.13
CA ALA A 5 11.91 -9.61 7.56
C ALA A 5 13.27 -9.73 8.26
N GLY A 6 13.84 -8.57 8.61
CA GLY A 6 14.96 -8.46 9.55
C GLY A 6 14.55 -8.63 11.02
N ALA A 7 15.44 -8.29 11.96
CA ALA A 7 15.21 -8.48 13.40
C ALA A 7 13.89 -7.88 13.92
N THR A 8 13.53 -6.68 13.44
CA THR A 8 12.27 -6.00 13.80
C THR A 8 11.03 -6.82 13.47
N HIS A 9 11.06 -7.55 12.35
CA HIS A 9 9.91 -8.32 11.91
C HIS A 9 9.80 -9.67 12.63
N LEU A 10 10.92 -10.24 13.06
CA LEU A 10 10.93 -11.38 13.96
C LEU A 10 10.27 -11.00 15.31
N ILE A 11 10.66 -9.85 15.88
CA ILE A 11 10.05 -9.31 17.09
C ILE A 11 8.54 -9.11 16.87
N LEU A 12 8.15 -8.51 15.74
CA LEU A 12 6.74 -8.32 15.38
C LEU A 12 5.98 -9.65 15.28
N GLY A 13 6.60 -10.70 14.72
CA GLY A 13 6.04 -12.04 14.67
C GLY A 13 5.82 -12.63 16.06
N ILE A 14 6.83 -12.56 16.93
CA ILE A 14 6.75 -13.09 18.32
C ILE A 14 5.67 -12.35 19.11
N VAL A 15 5.73 -11.01 19.12
CA VAL A 15 4.74 -10.17 19.81
C VAL A 15 3.34 -10.43 19.24
N GLY A 16 3.23 -10.58 17.92
CA GLY A 16 1.98 -10.90 17.25
C GLY A 16 1.38 -12.24 17.69
N VAL A 17 2.20 -13.28 17.82
CA VAL A 17 1.74 -14.59 18.32
C VAL A 17 1.28 -14.49 19.77
N ILE A 18 2.02 -13.78 20.62
CA ILE A 18 1.63 -13.56 22.03
C ILE A 18 0.28 -12.82 22.10
N LEU A 19 0.14 -11.73 21.35
CA LEU A 19 -1.11 -10.97 21.28
C LEU A 19 -2.26 -11.83 20.73
N GLY A 20 -2.01 -12.65 19.72
CA GLY A 20 -2.98 -13.59 19.17
C GLY A 20 -3.47 -14.59 20.22
N ALA A 21 -2.56 -15.17 21.00
CA ALA A 21 -2.89 -16.07 22.10
C ALA A 21 -3.73 -15.37 23.18
N LEU A 22 -3.34 -14.16 23.59
CA LEU A 22 -4.10 -13.36 24.56
C LEU A 22 -5.50 -13.02 24.05
N LEU A 23 -5.64 -12.65 22.78
CA LEU A 23 -6.95 -12.40 22.16
C LEU A 23 -7.80 -13.67 22.12
N VAL A 24 -7.22 -14.83 21.82
CA VAL A 24 -7.94 -16.11 21.86
C VAL A 24 -8.44 -16.38 23.28
N ILE A 25 -7.59 -16.24 24.30
CA ILE A 25 -7.97 -16.41 25.71
C ILE A 25 -9.09 -15.43 26.10
N TRP A 26 -8.99 -14.17 25.67
CA TRP A 26 -10.06 -13.21 25.91
C TRP A 26 -11.38 -13.65 25.27
N TRP A 27 -11.35 -14.12 24.03
CA TRP A 27 -12.57 -14.57 23.34
C TRP A 27 -13.18 -15.84 23.95
N THR A 28 -12.38 -16.77 24.46
CA THR A 28 -12.91 -17.96 25.13
C THR A 28 -13.70 -17.60 26.39
N GLN A 29 -13.31 -16.53 27.08
CA GLN A 29 -14.04 -16.00 28.25
C GLN A 29 -15.33 -15.26 27.86
N GLN A 30 -15.40 -14.70 26.66
CA GLN A 30 -16.52 -13.84 26.23
C GLN A 30 -17.65 -14.56 25.50
N THR A 31 -17.41 -15.72 24.90
CA THR A 31 -18.45 -16.46 24.17
C THR A 31 -18.09 -17.93 23.92
N GLY A 32 -19.08 -18.82 24.00
CA GLY A 32 -18.93 -20.23 23.61
C GLY A 32 -18.73 -20.47 22.11
N ARG A 33 -18.88 -19.43 21.26
CA ARG A 33 -18.66 -19.50 19.80
C ARG A 33 -17.35 -18.85 19.36
N TRP A 34 -16.36 -18.74 20.25
CA TRP A 34 -15.09 -18.07 19.97
C TRP A 34 -14.37 -18.67 18.75
N TYR A 35 -14.47 -19.99 18.56
CA TYR A 35 -13.86 -20.70 17.42
C TYR A 35 -14.39 -20.20 16.08
N ALA A 36 -15.67 -19.80 16.00
CA ALA A 36 -16.26 -19.29 14.77
C ALA A 36 -15.73 -17.89 14.44
N VAL A 37 -15.54 -17.05 15.47
CA VAL A 37 -14.92 -15.72 15.31
C VAL A 37 -13.47 -15.87 14.86
N PHE A 38 -12.70 -16.74 15.51
CA PHE A 38 -11.33 -17.05 15.16
C PHE A 38 -11.21 -17.55 13.70
N ALA A 39 -11.99 -18.57 13.34
CA ALA A 39 -11.96 -19.16 12.01
C ALA A 39 -12.42 -18.17 10.94
N GLY A 40 -13.46 -17.37 11.24
CA GLY A 40 -13.97 -16.34 10.34
C GLY A 40 -12.93 -15.25 10.06
N THR A 41 -12.28 -14.71 11.10
CA THR A 41 -11.25 -13.68 10.91
C THR A 41 -10.00 -14.22 10.24
N LEU A 42 -9.62 -15.47 10.52
CA LEU A 42 -8.48 -16.13 9.87
C LEU A 42 -8.74 -16.44 8.40
N LEU A 43 -9.96 -16.89 8.07
CA LEU A 43 -10.35 -17.11 6.68
C LEU A 43 -10.37 -15.78 5.91
N PHE A 44 -10.93 -14.74 6.50
CA PHE A 44 -10.99 -13.43 5.86
C PHE A 44 -9.60 -12.81 5.70
N SER A 45 -8.71 -12.94 6.69
CA SER A 45 -7.31 -12.49 6.56
C SER A 45 -6.56 -13.24 5.47
N MET A 46 -6.82 -14.54 5.30
CA MET A 46 -6.26 -15.33 4.21
C MET A 46 -6.74 -14.83 2.85
N LEU A 47 -8.04 -14.56 2.70
CA LEU A 47 -8.60 -13.98 1.47
C LEU A 47 -7.98 -12.61 1.16
N LEU A 48 -7.81 -11.75 2.16
CA LEU A 48 -7.14 -10.46 1.98
C LEU A 48 -5.67 -10.63 1.60
N ASN A 49 -4.96 -11.59 2.19
CA ASN A 49 -3.56 -11.85 1.86
C ASN A 49 -3.39 -12.34 0.42
N VAL A 50 -4.30 -13.21 -0.05
CA VAL A 50 -4.37 -13.66 -1.44
C VAL A 50 -4.75 -12.50 -2.37
N ALA A 51 -5.75 -11.68 -2.01
CA ALA A 51 -6.10 -10.50 -2.80
C ALA A 51 -4.92 -9.53 -2.91
N ALA A 52 -4.14 -9.38 -1.84
CA ALA A 52 -2.98 -8.51 -1.82
C ALA A 52 -1.89 -8.94 -2.82
N PHE A 53 -1.79 -10.23 -3.13
CA PHE A 53 -0.89 -10.74 -4.15
C PHE A 53 -1.19 -10.17 -5.55
N TYR A 54 -2.47 -9.95 -5.87
CA TYR A 54 -2.89 -9.47 -7.20
C TYR A 54 -3.02 -7.95 -7.25
N VAL A 55 -3.45 -7.33 -6.16
CA VAL A 55 -3.78 -5.90 -6.11
C VAL A 55 -2.53 -5.05 -5.86
N PHE A 56 -1.64 -5.52 -4.98
CA PHE A 56 -0.49 -4.74 -4.49
C PHE A 56 0.81 -5.23 -5.10
N VAL A 57 1.03 -4.84 -6.35
CA VAL A 57 2.24 -5.19 -7.13
C VAL A 57 3.04 -3.94 -7.45
N VAL A 58 4.25 -3.84 -6.90
CA VAL A 58 5.26 -2.88 -7.35
C VAL A 58 6.10 -3.57 -8.44
N PRO A 59 6.09 -3.07 -9.68
CA PRO A 59 6.85 -3.69 -10.77
C PRO A 59 8.37 -3.58 -10.55
N PRO A 60 9.18 -4.34 -11.29
CA PRO A 60 10.61 -4.10 -11.37
C PRO A 60 10.87 -2.65 -11.80
N HIS A 61 11.81 -2.00 -11.11
CA HIS A 61 12.05 -0.56 -11.22
C HIS A 61 13.54 -0.26 -11.15
N SER A 62 13.98 0.81 -11.82
CA SER A 62 15.36 1.31 -11.73
C SER A 62 15.56 2.26 -10.55
N ALA A 63 14.48 2.85 -10.02
CA ALA A 63 14.59 3.76 -8.89
C ALA A 63 15.20 3.10 -7.65
N GLY A 64 16.21 3.73 -7.06
CA GLY A 64 16.89 3.30 -5.83
C GLY A 64 17.99 2.27 -6.06
N CYS A 65 18.28 1.90 -7.30
CA CYS A 65 19.18 0.82 -7.67
C CYS A 65 20.06 1.22 -8.87
N ILE A 66 21.29 0.69 -8.93
CA ILE A 66 22.21 0.98 -10.05
C ILE A 66 21.69 0.34 -11.35
N ASP A 67 21.18 -0.88 -11.22
CA ASP A 67 20.54 -1.63 -12.29
C ASP A 67 19.02 -1.70 -12.04
N LEU A 68 18.39 -2.82 -12.41
CA LEU A 68 16.97 -3.03 -12.22
C LEU A 68 16.71 -3.84 -10.94
N CYS A 69 15.99 -3.23 -10.00
CA CYS A 69 15.58 -3.90 -8.78
C CYS A 69 14.36 -4.81 -9.01
N PRO A 70 14.28 -5.96 -8.31
CA PRO A 70 13.13 -6.82 -8.39
C PRO A 70 11.89 -6.10 -7.85
N GLY A 71 10.76 -6.34 -8.51
CA GLY A 71 9.46 -5.92 -8.03
C GLY A 71 9.10 -6.59 -6.71
N ARG A 72 8.13 -6.00 -6.00
CA ARG A 72 7.65 -6.48 -4.70
C ARG A 72 6.14 -6.65 -4.75
N ILE A 73 5.65 -7.72 -4.14
CA ILE A 73 4.24 -8.07 -4.09
C ILE A 73 3.83 -8.25 -2.64
N GLY A 74 2.66 -7.74 -2.30
CA GLY A 74 2.03 -7.90 -0.99
C GLY A 74 1.91 -6.60 -0.21
N PHE A 75 0.91 -6.58 0.67
CA PHE A 75 0.62 -5.48 1.58
C PHE A 75 -0.15 -6.04 2.80
N PRO A 76 -0.01 -5.48 4.00
CA PRO A 76 0.88 -4.38 4.42
C PRO A 76 2.37 -4.70 4.38
N LEU A 77 2.76 -5.97 4.44
CA LEU A 77 4.15 -6.41 4.29
C LEU A 77 4.34 -7.11 2.94
N PRO A 78 5.46 -6.86 2.24
CA PRO A 78 5.80 -7.61 1.05
C PRO A 78 6.14 -9.05 1.43
N PHE A 79 5.67 -10.01 0.62
CA PHE A 79 5.92 -11.44 0.85
C PHE A 79 6.32 -12.21 -0.41
N ALA A 80 6.36 -11.53 -1.56
CA ALA A 80 6.84 -12.10 -2.81
C ALA A 80 7.65 -11.08 -3.60
N THR A 81 8.59 -11.57 -4.40
CA THR A 81 9.34 -10.78 -5.38
C THR A 81 8.88 -11.11 -6.79
N LEU A 82 9.01 -10.13 -7.68
CA LEU A 82 8.75 -10.25 -9.11
C LEU A 82 10.04 -9.92 -9.86
N SER A 83 10.63 -10.89 -10.55
CA SER A 83 11.82 -10.64 -11.36
C SER A 83 11.49 -9.89 -12.64
N SER A 84 12.51 -9.31 -13.29
CA SER A 84 12.39 -8.68 -14.61
C SER A 84 11.94 -9.66 -15.70
N ALA A 85 12.26 -10.95 -15.54
CA ALA A 85 11.80 -12.03 -16.40
C ALA A 85 10.36 -12.49 -16.10
N GLY A 86 9.63 -11.81 -15.21
CA GLY A 86 8.26 -12.13 -14.83
C GLY A 86 8.13 -13.33 -13.90
N ARG A 87 9.23 -13.84 -13.32
CA ARG A 87 9.16 -14.95 -12.36
C ARG A 87 8.78 -14.41 -11.00
N VAL A 88 7.75 -15.00 -10.40
CA VAL A 88 7.31 -14.68 -9.05
C VAL A 88 7.90 -15.69 -8.07
N GLN A 89 8.54 -15.19 -7.01
CA GLN A 89 9.03 -16.01 -5.92
C GLN A 89 8.30 -15.62 -4.64
N VAL A 90 7.55 -16.55 -4.06
CA VAL A 90 6.81 -16.36 -2.81
C VAL A 90 7.65 -16.86 -1.63
N PHE A 91 7.79 -16.03 -0.61
CA PHE A 91 8.47 -16.38 0.63
C PHE A 91 7.44 -16.74 1.68
N ILE A 92 7.33 -18.04 2.00
CA ILE A 92 6.31 -18.57 2.92
C ILE A 92 6.38 -17.90 4.30
N GLY A 93 7.58 -17.61 4.79
CA GLY A 93 7.75 -16.95 6.09
C GLY A 93 7.16 -15.54 6.11
N ASP A 94 7.46 -14.72 5.09
CA ASP A 94 6.90 -13.38 4.95
C ASP A 94 5.38 -13.43 4.67
N PHE A 95 4.91 -14.45 3.94
CA PHE A 95 3.49 -14.66 3.69
C PHE A 95 2.72 -14.93 4.98
N LEU A 96 3.25 -15.82 5.84
CA LEU A 96 2.67 -16.12 7.15
C LEU A 96 2.74 -14.93 8.10
N LEU A 97 3.81 -14.13 8.04
CA LEU A 97 3.92 -12.91 8.83
C LEU A 97 2.88 -11.86 8.41
N ASN A 98 2.69 -11.66 7.11
CA ASN A 98 1.64 -10.77 6.61
C ASN A 98 0.24 -11.28 6.98
N LEU A 99 0.02 -12.60 6.89
CA LEU A 99 -1.22 -13.24 7.32
C LEU A 99 -1.49 -13.01 8.81
N LEU A 100 -0.48 -13.20 9.66
CA LEU A 100 -0.57 -12.97 11.10
C LEU A 100 -0.94 -11.51 11.38
N LEU A 101 -0.31 -10.55 10.71
CA LEU A 101 -0.59 -9.14 10.88
C LEU A 101 -2.03 -8.78 10.46
N LEU A 102 -2.47 -9.23 9.28
CA LEU A 102 -3.85 -9.03 8.81
C LEU A 102 -4.87 -9.70 9.74
N TRP A 103 -4.56 -10.91 10.22
CA TRP A 103 -5.40 -11.63 11.15
C TRP A 103 -5.53 -10.90 12.49
N LEU A 104 -4.44 -10.40 13.06
CA LEU A 104 -4.47 -9.63 14.31
C LEU A 104 -5.24 -8.32 14.16
N LEU A 105 -5.07 -7.61 13.03
CA LEU A 105 -5.83 -6.39 12.74
C LEU A 105 -7.34 -6.66 12.68
N LEU A 106 -7.75 -7.73 12.01
CA LEU A 106 -9.17 -8.11 11.94
C LEU A 106 -9.68 -8.63 13.28
N PHE A 107 -8.93 -9.52 13.94
CA PHE A 107 -9.36 -10.14 15.18
C PHE A 107 -9.44 -9.13 16.32
N GLY A 108 -8.45 -8.24 16.45
CA GLY A 108 -8.50 -7.08 17.34
C GLY A 108 -9.58 -6.07 16.93
N GLY A 109 -9.76 -5.83 15.63
CA GLY A 109 -10.84 -4.98 15.11
C GLY A 109 -12.24 -5.47 15.52
N VAL A 110 -12.47 -6.79 15.53
CA VAL A 110 -13.72 -7.37 16.02
C VAL A 110 -13.89 -7.19 17.53
N VAL A 111 -12.81 -7.19 18.32
CA VAL A 111 -12.86 -6.84 19.75
C VAL A 111 -13.32 -5.40 19.93
N VAL A 112 -12.69 -4.46 19.23
CA VAL A 112 -13.06 -3.03 19.28
C VAL A 112 -14.51 -2.84 18.86
N TRP A 113 -14.93 -3.49 17.77
CA TRP A 113 -16.32 -3.45 17.31
C TRP A 113 -17.28 -3.99 18.36
N ARG A 114 -16.95 -5.10 19.03
CA ARG A 114 -17.78 -5.66 20.11
C ARG A 114 -17.93 -4.69 21.27
N ILE A 115 -16.83 -4.12 21.76
CA ILE A 115 -16.84 -3.15 22.86
C ILE A 115 -17.69 -1.93 22.50
N LEU A 116 -17.50 -1.37 21.29
CA LEU A 116 -18.29 -0.24 20.81
C LEU A 116 -19.77 -0.59 20.66
N SER A 117 -20.07 -1.76 20.09
CA SER A 117 -21.42 -2.27 19.91
C SER A 117 -22.15 -2.39 21.26
N ASP A 118 -21.47 -2.92 22.28
CA ASP A 118 -22.04 -3.08 23.62
C ASP A 118 -22.22 -1.72 24.30
N ALA A 119 -21.24 -0.80 24.16
CA ALA A 119 -21.32 0.56 24.73
C ALA A 119 -22.51 1.37 24.21
N ILE A 120 -22.87 1.21 22.93
CA ILE A 120 -24.03 1.90 22.31
C ILE A 120 -25.32 1.05 22.33
N GLN A 121 -25.29 -0.12 22.97
CA GLN A 121 -26.38 -1.10 23.02
C GLN A 121 -26.93 -1.40 21.61
N LEU A 122 -26.03 -1.61 20.65
CA LEU A 122 -26.34 -1.68 19.22
C LEU A 122 -27.42 -2.71 18.89
N ARG A 123 -27.49 -3.80 19.68
CA ARG A 123 -28.48 -4.87 19.55
C ARG A 123 -29.92 -4.44 19.85
N GLU A 124 -30.13 -3.38 20.62
CA GLU A 124 -31.46 -2.85 20.94
C GLU A 124 -31.89 -1.77 19.95
N ARG A 125 -30.95 -1.21 19.19
CA ARG A 125 -31.20 -0.17 18.20
C ARG A 125 -31.79 -0.73 16.92
N GLY A 126 -32.55 0.10 16.19
CA GLY A 126 -33.13 -0.25 14.89
C GLY A 126 -32.08 -0.46 13.79
N LEU A 127 -32.47 -1.15 12.71
CA LEU A 127 -31.56 -1.54 11.60
C LEU A 127 -30.80 -0.36 11.01
N ARG A 128 -31.45 0.80 10.80
CA ARG A 128 -30.82 2.00 10.24
C ARG A 128 -29.64 2.47 11.08
N PHE A 129 -29.80 2.48 12.39
CA PHE A 129 -28.73 2.86 13.31
C PHE A 129 -27.59 1.84 13.27
N ARG A 130 -27.89 0.54 13.23
CA ARG A 130 -26.87 -0.51 13.11
C ARG A 130 -26.05 -0.39 11.83
N LEU A 131 -26.71 -0.16 10.69
CA LEU A 131 -26.05 0.05 9.41
C LEU A 131 -25.18 1.31 9.45
N LEU A 132 -25.69 2.41 10.00
CA LEU A 132 -24.93 3.65 10.12
C LEU A 132 -23.71 3.48 11.02
N SER A 133 -23.84 2.81 12.17
CA SER A 133 -22.69 2.48 13.03
C SER A 133 -21.67 1.60 12.32
N PHE A 134 -22.11 0.59 11.55
CA PHE A 134 -21.21 -0.24 10.76
C PHE A 134 -20.46 0.57 9.69
N VAL A 135 -21.18 1.42 8.95
CA VAL A 135 -20.57 2.31 7.96
C VAL A 135 -19.54 3.23 8.62
N THR A 136 -19.88 3.87 9.74
CA THR A 136 -19.02 4.85 10.42
C THR A 136 -17.80 4.21 11.08
N PHE A 137 -17.97 3.11 11.81
CA PHE A 137 -16.85 2.54 12.57
C PHE A 137 -16.04 1.50 11.79
N VAL A 138 -16.64 0.81 10.82
CA VAL A 138 -15.95 -0.25 10.06
C VAL A 138 -15.56 0.25 8.67
N LEU A 139 -16.53 0.60 7.83
CA LEU A 139 -16.25 0.94 6.43
C LEU A 139 -15.46 2.24 6.28
N LEU A 140 -15.80 3.27 7.06
CA LEU A 140 -15.12 4.56 7.00
C LEU A 140 -13.72 4.48 7.61
N SER A 141 -13.53 3.78 8.74
CA SER A 141 -12.20 3.52 9.29
C SER A 141 -11.30 2.81 8.28
N TRP A 142 -11.83 1.80 7.58
CA TRP A 142 -11.10 1.09 6.53
C TRP A 142 -10.83 1.97 5.32
N GLY A 143 -11.84 2.72 4.85
CA GLY A 143 -11.74 3.65 3.73
C GLY A 143 -10.81 4.85 3.98
N LEU A 144 -10.44 5.11 5.23
CA LEU A 144 -9.47 6.15 5.59
C LEU A 144 -8.06 5.62 5.82
N LEU A 145 -7.83 4.30 5.77
CA LEU A 145 -6.49 3.72 5.89
C LEU A 145 -5.45 4.32 4.91
N PRO A 146 -5.80 4.67 3.64
CA PRO A 146 -4.87 5.35 2.75
C PRO A 146 -4.29 6.64 3.30
N ARG A 147 -5.01 7.33 4.20
CA ARG A 147 -4.53 8.58 4.79
C ARG A 147 -3.40 8.36 5.79
N TYR A 148 -3.39 7.23 6.48
CA TYR A 148 -2.46 6.97 7.58
C TYR A 148 -1.28 6.10 7.16
N PHE A 149 -1.52 5.12 6.30
CA PHE A 149 -0.46 4.25 5.79
C PHE A 149 0.03 4.76 4.43
N SER A 150 1.21 4.30 4.03
CA SER A 150 1.70 4.53 2.67
C SER A 150 1.42 3.28 1.83
N PRO A 151 0.93 3.44 0.59
CA PRO A 151 0.83 2.32 -0.34
C PRO A 151 2.21 1.70 -0.63
N PRO A 152 2.24 0.46 -1.14
CA PRO A 152 3.46 -0.13 -1.67
C PRO A 152 4.10 0.79 -2.73
N ALA A 153 5.37 1.10 -2.53
CA ALA A 153 6.15 1.99 -3.39
C ALA A 153 7.59 1.50 -3.55
N ALA A 154 8.28 1.95 -4.60
CA ALA A 154 9.73 1.81 -4.73
C ALA A 154 10.45 2.51 -3.55
N ASN A 155 11.53 1.90 -3.05
CA ASN A 155 12.32 2.46 -1.96
C ASN A 155 13.45 3.30 -2.57
N VAL A 156 13.39 4.62 -2.37
CA VAL A 156 14.39 5.56 -2.89
C VAL A 156 15.00 6.36 -1.76
N THR A 157 16.24 6.82 -1.96
CA THR A 157 16.97 7.69 -1.02
C THR A 157 17.63 8.83 -1.78
N GLY A 158 18.14 9.84 -1.07
CA GLY A 158 18.89 10.95 -1.67
C GLY A 158 18.08 11.73 -2.70
N ASP A 159 18.68 11.93 -3.88
CA ASP A 159 18.12 12.81 -4.90
C ASP A 159 16.86 12.23 -5.58
N GLU A 160 16.76 10.91 -5.69
CA GLU A 160 15.56 10.25 -6.20
C GLU A 160 14.37 10.37 -5.26
N LEU A 161 14.62 10.38 -3.95
CA LEU A 161 13.58 10.70 -2.98
C LEU A 161 13.07 12.14 -3.20
N ARG A 162 13.98 13.10 -3.41
CA ARG A 162 13.63 14.49 -3.75
C ARG A 162 12.78 14.56 -5.03
N LEU A 163 13.19 13.88 -6.09
CA LEU A 163 12.44 13.80 -7.36
C LEU A 163 11.04 13.20 -7.15
N SER A 164 10.94 12.09 -6.40
CA SER A 164 9.67 11.44 -6.12
C SER A 164 8.70 12.34 -5.35
N VAL A 165 9.21 13.09 -4.36
CA VAL A 165 8.41 14.02 -3.55
C VAL A 165 7.97 15.21 -4.39
N ASN A 166 8.85 15.77 -5.21
CA ASN A 166 8.52 16.88 -6.10
C ASN A 166 7.49 16.48 -7.16
N ALA A 167 7.64 15.31 -7.78
CA ALA A 167 6.66 14.77 -8.73
C ALA A 167 5.30 14.53 -8.07
N ARG A 168 5.28 13.95 -6.86
CA ARG A 168 4.03 13.76 -6.11
C ARG A 168 3.36 15.09 -5.78
N ARG A 169 4.12 16.08 -5.29
CA ARG A 169 3.60 17.42 -5.02
C ARG A 169 3.07 18.07 -6.29
N ALA A 170 3.77 17.98 -7.40
CA ALA A 170 3.30 18.50 -8.68
C ALA A 170 1.98 17.85 -9.10
N ALA A 171 1.89 16.52 -9.04
CA ALA A 171 0.66 15.80 -9.35
C ALA A 171 -0.51 16.20 -8.41
N GLU A 172 -0.23 16.35 -7.12
CA GLU A 172 -1.23 16.72 -6.11
C GLU A 172 -1.69 18.18 -6.24
N SER A 173 -0.76 19.14 -6.30
CA SER A 173 -1.05 20.58 -6.21
C SER A 173 -1.21 21.26 -7.56
N THR A 174 -0.44 20.87 -8.56
CA THR A 174 -0.41 21.56 -9.87
C THR A 174 -1.41 20.96 -10.83
N TYR A 175 -1.51 19.63 -10.86
CA TYR A 175 -2.41 18.91 -11.77
C TYR A 175 -3.70 18.40 -11.10
N GLY A 176 -3.85 18.60 -9.79
CA GLY A 176 -5.07 18.29 -9.05
C GLY A 176 -5.48 16.80 -9.11
N VAL A 177 -4.51 15.89 -9.22
CA VAL A 177 -4.77 14.46 -9.39
C VAL A 177 -5.47 13.86 -8.18
N THR A 178 -5.08 14.29 -6.98
CA THR A 178 -5.73 13.84 -5.76
C THR A 178 -7.08 14.54 -5.57
N GLY A 179 -8.12 13.76 -5.33
CA GLY A 179 -9.50 14.21 -5.22
C GLY A 179 -10.39 13.11 -4.68
N LEU A 180 -11.64 13.01 -5.14
CA LEU A 180 -12.58 11.98 -4.68
C LEU A 180 -12.13 10.55 -5.06
N TRP A 181 -11.44 10.39 -6.18
CA TRP A 181 -11.09 9.07 -6.72
C TRP A 181 -9.68 8.62 -6.34
N VAL A 182 -8.73 9.56 -6.28
CA VAL A 182 -7.33 9.26 -5.96
C VAL A 182 -6.95 9.97 -4.67
N HIS A 183 -6.56 9.20 -3.67
CA HIS A 183 -6.17 9.72 -2.36
C HIS A 183 -4.68 9.69 -2.11
N ARG A 184 -3.99 8.73 -2.70
CA ARG A 184 -2.55 8.54 -2.50
C ARG A 184 -1.87 8.21 -3.81
N LEU A 185 -0.67 8.77 -3.96
CA LEU A 185 0.26 8.44 -5.02
C LEU A 185 1.42 7.64 -4.43
N ALA A 186 1.78 6.54 -5.06
CA ALA A 186 2.96 5.74 -4.76
C ALA A 186 3.96 5.84 -5.89
N LEU A 187 5.25 5.89 -5.57
CA LEU A 187 6.29 5.80 -6.58
C LEU A 187 6.35 4.39 -7.15
N GLU A 188 6.25 4.25 -8.46
CA GLU A 188 6.56 2.99 -9.15
C GLU A 188 8.02 2.96 -9.60
N ASP A 189 8.47 3.98 -10.33
CA ASP A 189 9.78 3.99 -10.98
C ASP A 189 10.21 5.42 -11.38
N ILE A 190 11.50 5.61 -11.64
CA ILE A 190 12.11 6.86 -12.10
C ILE A 190 13.03 6.52 -13.27
N ARG A 191 12.92 7.27 -14.37
CA ARG A 191 13.80 7.15 -15.53
C ARG A 191 14.40 8.50 -15.91
N TYR A 192 15.65 8.46 -16.34
CA TYR A 192 16.37 9.61 -16.86
C TYR A 192 16.35 9.55 -18.38
N VAL A 193 15.83 10.59 -19.02
CA VAL A 193 15.67 10.68 -20.48
C VAL A 193 16.54 11.82 -21.00
N PRO A 194 17.20 11.64 -22.17
CA PRO A 194 17.93 12.73 -22.80
C PRO A 194 17.00 13.92 -23.08
N VAL A 195 17.57 15.11 -22.98
CA VAL A 195 16.85 16.39 -23.12
C VAL A 195 16.35 16.55 -24.56
N GLU A 196 15.02 16.58 -24.76
CA GLU A 196 14.40 16.71 -26.10
C GLU A 196 14.51 18.15 -26.68
N ALA A 197 14.74 19.17 -25.85
CA ALA A 197 14.94 20.56 -26.28
C ALA A 197 15.87 21.33 -25.32
N PRO A 198 16.77 22.19 -25.80
CA PRO A 198 17.65 22.97 -24.93
C PRO A 198 16.82 23.93 -24.08
N ASP A 199 16.66 23.62 -22.79
CA ASP A 199 16.13 24.57 -21.81
C ASP A 199 17.03 25.82 -21.75
N ILE A 200 16.39 26.99 -21.79
CA ILE A 200 17.03 28.32 -21.69
C ILE A 200 17.76 28.49 -20.34
N PHE A 201 17.44 27.65 -19.34
CA PHE A 201 18.01 27.68 -17.99
C PHE A 201 18.55 26.30 -17.61
N GLY A 202 19.82 26.03 -17.92
CA GLY A 202 20.55 24.94 -17.29
C GLY A 202 21.57 24.24 -18.16
N ASP A 203 22.58 23.70 -17.49
CA ASP A 203 23.69 22.91 -18.03
C ASP A 203 23.22 21.86 -19.04
N ILE A 204 23.93 21.72 -20.16
CA ILE A 204 23.51 20.92 -21.31
C ILE A 204 23.59 19.41 -20.99
N ASP A 205 24.34 19.03 -19.94
CA ASP A 205 24.76 17.65 -19.67
C ASP A 205 23.89 16.86 -18.67
N LYS A 206 22.90 17.48 -18.00
CA LYS A 206 22.07 16.75 -17.02
C LYS A 206 20.82 16.15 -17.65
N PRO A 207 20.58 14.84 -17.49
CA PRO A 207 19.40 14.20 -18.05
C PRO A 207 18.13 14.64 -17.31
N GLN A 208 17.01 14.69 -18.03
CA GLN A 208 15.70 15.02 -17.45
C GLN A 208 15.09 13.83 -16.74
N ALA A 209 14.52 14.04 -15.56
CA ALA A 209 13.88 12.99 -14.79
C ALA A 209 12.39 12.86 -15.17
N GLN A 210 11.97 11.64 -15.47
CA GLN A 210 10.56 11.26 -15.58
C GLN A 210 10.21 10.34 -14.41
N VAL A 211 9.13 10.66 -13.72
CA VAL A 211 8.69 9.93 -12.53
C VAL A 211 7.35 9.26 -12.80
N CYS A 212 7.28 7.96 -12.55
CA CYS A 212 6.06 7.19 -12.64
C CYS A 212 5.42 7.02 -11.26
N LEU A 213 4.16 7.44 -11.13
CA LEU A 213 3.36 7.34 -9.92
C LEU A 213 2.13 6.45 -10.15
N ARG A 214 1.73 5.66 -9.15
CA ARG A 214 0.46 4.93 -9.11
C ARG A 214 -0.51 5.60 -8.15
N GLY A 215 -1.72 5.87 -8.62
CA GLY A 215 -2.83 6.35 -7.80
C GLY A 215 -3.62 5.24 -7.11
N TYR A 216 -3.97 5.49 -5.86
CA TYR A 216 -4.80 4.61 -5.02
C TYR A 216 -6.04 5.34 -4.49
N THR A 217 -7.17 4.62 -4.47
CA THR A 217 -8.47 5.11 -3.97
C THR A 217 -8.58 5.04 -2.44
N TYR A 218 -9.72 5.46 -1.86
CA TYR A 218 -10.07 5.30 -0.43
C TYR A 218 -9.92 3.86 0.09
N PHE A 219 -10.07 2.85 -0.76
CA PHE A 219 -9.97 1.44 -0.35
C PHE A 219 -8.61 0.82 -0.67
N TYR A 220 -7.57 1.63 -0.88
CA TYR A 220 -6.26 1.16 -1.36
C TYR A 220 -6.34 0.39 -2.68
N LEU A 221 -7.41 0.55 -3.47
CA LEU A 221 -7.48 -0.05 -4.79
C LEU A 221 -6.67 0.80 -5.77
N PRO A 222 -5.78 0.19 -6.59
CA PRO A 222 -5.06 0.90 -7.62
C PRO A 222 -6.03 1.41 -8.68
N TRP A 223 -5.83 2.65 -9.15
CA TRP A 223 -6.76 3.33 -10.06
C TRP A 223 -6.15 3.63 -11.43
N ARG A 224 -5.07 4.41 -11.47
CA ARG A 224 -4.38 4.86 -12.69
C ARG A 224 -2.91 5.11 -12.42
N ARG A 225 -2.12 5.22 -13.49
CA ARG A 225 -0.73 5.67 -13.44
C ARG A 225 -0.61 7.09 -13.93
N TYR A 226 0.42 7.77 -13.45
CA TYR A 226 0.71 9.14 -13.77
C TYR A 226 2.18 9.30 -14.04
N ARG A 227 2.53 9.86 -15.18
CA ARG A 227 3.91 10.17 -15.54
C ARG A 227 4.11 11.67 -15.45
N VAL A 228 5.05 12.07 -14.61
CA VAL A 228 5.44 13.47 -14.42
C VAL A 228 6.81 13.65 -15.03
N LYS A 229 6.94 14.51 -16.04
CA LYS A 229 8.24 14.95 -16.54
C LYS A 229 8.67 16.16 -15.72
N LEU A 230 9.84 16.08 -15.09
CA LEU A 230 10.45 17.17 -14.36
C LEU A 230 11.53 17.84 -15.22
N ASP A 231 11.79 19.11 -14.91
CA ASP A 231 12.93 19.84 -15.46
C ASP A 231 14.27 19.23 -15.02
N LYS A 232 15.37 19.75 -15.57
CA LYS A 232 16.73 19.30 -15.24
C LYS A 232 17.07 19.43 -13.76
N THR A 233 16.47 20.40 -13.07
CA THR A 233 16.67 20.57 -11.63
C THR A 233 15.86 19.57 -10.81
N GLY A 234 14.83 18.96 -11.39
CA GLY A 234 13.95 18.02 -10.72
C GLY A 234 12.93 18.70 -9.81
N VAL A 235 12.68 19.99 -10.01
CA VAL A 235 11.84 20.82 -9.14
C VAL A 235 10.56 21.21 -9.85
N THR A 236 10.64 21.62 -11.11
CA THR A 236 9.48 22.13 -11.85
C THR A 236 8.91 21.04 -12.76
N PRO A 237 7.58 20.81 -12.73
CA PRO A 237 6.96 19.88 -13.65
C PRO A 237 6.82 20.52 -15.04
N LEU A 238 7.39 19.86 -16.05
CA LEU A 238 7.28 20.29 -17.45
C LEU A 238 6.04 19.70 -18.13
N ASN A 239 5.70 18.47 -17.79
CA ASN A 239 4.56 17.77 -18.40
C ASN A 239 3.97 16.73 -17.43
N PHE A 240 2.70 16.42 -17.65
CA PHE A 240 1.93 15.42 -16.92
C PHE A 240 1.11 14.59 -17.88
N GLU A 241 1.14 13.28 -17.69
CA GLU A 241 0.37 12.35 -18.51
C GLU A 241 -0.30 11.30 -17.63
N GLU A 242 -1.58 11.08 -17.90
CA GLU A 242 -2.38 10.06 -17.26
C GLU A 242 -2.38 8.79 -18.11
N LEU A 243 -2.07 7.66 -17.47
CA LEU A 243 -1.83 6.38 -18.11
C LEU A 243 -2.76 5.31 -17.54
N SER A 244 -3.13 4.35 -18.39
CA SER A 244 -3.89 3.17 -17.95
C SER A 244 -3.06 2.28 -17.02
N LEU A 245 -3.72 1.56 -16.11
CA LEU A 245 -3.07 0.57 -15.22
C LEU A 245 -2.47 -0.61 -15.98
N THR A 246 -3.09 -0.99 -17.10
CA THR A 246 -2.72 -2.17 -17.90
C THR A 246 -1.58 -1.89 -18.87
N GLY A 247 -1.36 -0.63 -19.24
CA GLY A 247 -0.23 -0.23 -20.10
C GLY A 247 1.12 -0.31 -19.39
N SER A 248 2.20 0.01 -20.07
CA SER A 248 3.49 0.33 -19.43
C SER A 248 3.47 1.78 -18.95
N CYS A 249 4.17 2.10 -17.86
CA CYS A 249 4.37 3.51 -17.48
C CYS A 249 5.32 4.25 -18.43
N TRP A 250 6.16 3.48 -19.09
CA TRP A 250 7.17 3.96 -20.03
C TRP A 250 6.69 3.65 -21.45
N LEU A 251 6.91 4.60 -22.36
CA LEU A 251 6.73 4.32 -23.79
C LEU A 251 7.64 3.15 -24.19
N PRO A 252 7.19 2.28 -25.12
CA PRO A 252 8.03 1.22 -25.67
C PRO A 252 9.28 1.77 -26.36
#